data_AF-A0A543J5P6-F1
#
_entry.id   AF-A0A543J5P6-F1
#
_cell.length_a   1.000
_cell.length_b   1.000
_cell.length_c   1.000
_cell.angle_alpha   90.00
_cell.angle_beta   90.00
_cell.angle_gamma   90.00
#
_symmetry.space_group_name_H-M   'P 1'
#
loop_
_entity.id
_entity.type
_entity.pdbx_description
1 polymer ?
#
loop_
_entity_poly.entity_id
_entity_poly.type
_entity_poly.pdbx_seq_one_letter_code
_entity_poly.pdbx_strand_id
1 'polypeptide(L)' 'MARRRPWEVEDELWELVEPLLPKVERRFRYPGRRRLDDRKALCGILFVLYTGIQWEFLPQELG' A
#
# COMPACT_ATOMS: atom_id res chain seq x y z
N MET A 1 -12.17 -6.52 -22.15
CA MET A 1 -11.57 -6.72 -20.81
C MET A 1 -11.03 -5.38 -20.35
N ALA A 2 -11.48 -4.86 -19.21
CA ALA A 2 -10.97 -3.60 -18.69
C ALA A 2 -9.48 -3.74 -18.37
N ARG A 3 -8.66 -2.81 -18.84
CA ARG A 3 -7.23 -2.82 -18.53
C ARG A 3 -7.07 -2.48 -17.05
N ARG A 4 -6.49 -3.39 -16.28
CA ARG A 4 -6.22 -3.20 -14.85
C ARG A 4 -5.35 -1.96 -14.64
N ARG A 5 -5.54 -1.29 -13.50
CA ARG A 5 -4.65 -0.19 -13.10
C ARG A 5 -3.25 -0.76 -12.83
N PRO A 6 -2.19 -0.16 -13.38
CA PRO A 6 -0.84 -0.74 -13.32
C PRO A 6 -0.22 -0.76 -11.91
N TRP A 7 -0.81 -0.06 -10.95
CA TRP A 7 -0.39 -0.01 -9.55
C TRP A 7 -1.22 -0.93 -8.63
N GLU A 8 -2.20 -1.67 -9.15
CA GLU A 8 -2.92 -2.65 -8.34
C GLU A 8 -2.13 -3.97 -8.26
N VAL A 9 -1.78 -4.36 -7.03
CA VAL A 9 -1.06 -5.61 -6.76
C VAL A 9 -2.02 -6.79 -6.92
N GLU A 10 -1.63 -7.83 -7.68
CA GLU A 10 -2.41 -9.06 -7.85
C GLU A 10 -2.43 -9.92 -6.58
N ASP A 11 -3.42 -10.80 -6.44
CA ASP A 11 -3.51 -11.66 -5.25
C ASP A 11 -2.32 -12.59 -5.18
N GLU A 12 -1.96 -13.23 -6.30
CA GLU A 12 -0.85 -14.16 -6.41
C GLU A 12 0.50 -13.47 -6.11
N LEU A 13 0.67 -12.23 -6.58
CA LEU A 13 1.85 -11.45 -6.24
C LEU A 13 1.87 -11.05 -4.76
N TRP A 14 0.70 -10.68 -4.22
CA TRP A 14 0.58 -10.32 -2.82
C TRP A 14 0.90 -11.50 -1.89
N GLU A 15 0.45 -12.71 -2.22
CA GLU A 15 0.75 -13.93 -1.47
C GLU A 15 2.25 -14.23 -1.38
N LEU A 16 3.04 -13.80 -2.37
CA LEU A 16 4.50 -13.91 -2.35
C LEU A 16 5.17 -12.79 -1.53
N VAL A 17 4.59 -11.58 -1.53
CA VAL A 17 5.17 -10.40 -0.87
C VAL A 17 4.83 -10.34 0.61
N GLU A 18 3.58 -10.62 0.98
CA GLU A 18 3.08 -10.48 2.36
C GLU A 18 3.94 -11.22 3.40
N PRO A 19 4.38 -12.49 3.16
CA PRO A 19 5.20 -13.21 4.14
C PRO A 19 6.58 -12.60 4.37
N LEU A 20 7.06 -11.77 3.44
CA LEU A 20 8.36 -11.09 3.53
C LEU A 20 8.28 -9.82 4.39
N LEU A 21 7.08 -9.30 4.64
CA LEU A 21 6.88 -8.10 5.44
C LEU A 21 7.02 -8.42 6.93
N PRO A 22 7.69 -7.55 7.70
CA PRO A 22 7.80 -7.74 9.14
C PRO A 22 6.42 -7.60 9.80
N LYS A 23 6.07 -8.52 10.70
CA LYS A 23 4.89 -8.38 11.55
C LYS A 23 5.16 -7.35 12.63
N VAL A 24 4.55 -6.17 12.50
CA VAL A 24 4.71 -5.07 13.45
C VAL A 24 3.55 -5.07 14.44
N GLU A 25 3.82 -5.41 15.69
CA GLU A 25 2.83 -5.29 16.75
C GLU A 25 2.49 -3.83 17.06
N ARG A 26 1.20 -3.55 17.24
CA ARG A 26 0.74 -2.22 17.61
C ARG A 26 1.13 -1.93 19.05
N ARG A 27 1.81 -0.80 19.28
CA ARG A 27 2.13 -0.32 20.63
C ARG A 27 0.85 -0.13 21.44
N PHE A 28 0.84 -0.62 22.67
CA PHE A 28 -0.28 -0.42 23.59
C PHE A 28 -0.38 1.03 24.08
N ARG A 29 0.76 1.62 24.50
CA ARG A 29 0.81 2.98 25.01
C ARG A 29 1.21 3.96 23.90
N TYR A 30 0.42 5.04 23.76
CA TYR A 30 0.57 6.09 22.73
C TYR A 30 0.61 5.52 21.29
N PRO A 31 -0.46 4.84 20.84
CA PRO A 31 -0.45 4.03 19.61
C PRO A 31 -0.34 4.79 18.27
N GLY A 32 -0.25 6.13 18.28
CA GLY A 32 -0.22 6.94 17.06
C GLY A 32 -1.43 6.72 16.12
N ARG A 33 -1.32 7.21 14.89
CA ARG A 33 -2.29 6.91 13.82
C ARG A 33 -2.21 5.43 13.46
N ARG A 34 -3.37 4.78 13.27
CA ARG A 34 -3.43 3.39 12.81
C ARG A 34 -2.75 3.27 11.44
N ARG A 35 -1.93 2.24 11.27
CA ARG A 35 -1.31 1.93 9.97
C ARG A 35 -2.40 1.58 8.96
N LEU A 36 -2.18 1.97 7.71
CA LEU A 36 -2.97 1.48 6.58
C LEU A 36 -2.72 -0.03 6.41
N ASP A 37 -3.63 -0.71 5.73
CA ASP A 37 -3.38 -2.05 5.21
C ASP A 37 -2.12 -2.06 4.33
N ASP A 38 -1.24 -3.04 4.52
CA ASP A 38 0.08 -3.04 3.87
C ASP A 38 -0.03 -3.18 2.34
N ARG A 39 -1.03 -3.91 1.84
CA ARG A 39 -1.28 -4.03 0.40
C ARG A 39 -1.76 -2.72 -0.20
N LYS A 40 -2.67 -2.02 0.48
CA LYS A 40 -3.09 -0.68 0.07
C LYS A 40 -1.93 0.31 0.06
N ALA A 41 -1.07 0.26 1.08
CA ALA A 41 0.12 1.10 1.14
C ALA A 41 1.06 0.82 -0.06
N LEU A 42 1.27 -0.46 -0.40
CA LEU A 42 2.04 -0.85 -1.58
C LEU A 42 1.42 -0.33 -2.89
N CYS A 43 0.09 -0.45 -3.06
CA CYS A 43 -0.60 0.13 -4.22
C CYS A 43 -0.40 1.66 -4.32
N GLY A 44 -0.44 2.38 -3.19
CA GLY A 44 -0.17 3.82 -3.15
C GLY A 44 1.28 4.16 -3.53
N ILE A 45 2.26 3.38 -3.05
CA ILE A 45 3.66 3.54 -3.45
C ILE A 45 3.83 3.32 -4.96
N LEU A 46 3.26 2.25 -5.50
CA LEU A 46 3.32 1.95 -6.93
C LEU A 46 2.62 3.02 -7.77
N PHE A 47 1.52 3.59 -7.28
CA PHE A 47 0.84 4.71 -7.94
C PHE A 47 1.77 5.91 -8.10
N VAL A 48 2.42 6.33 -7.02
CA VAL A 48 3.36 7.47 -7.03
C VAL A 48 4.52 7.21 -7.97
N LEU A 49 5.10 6.00 -7.92
CA LEU A 49 6.21 5.61 -8.81
C LEU A 49 5.79 5.55 -10.28
N TYR A 50 4.58 5.08 -10.58
CA TYR A 50 4.06 4.97 -11.94
C TYR A 50 3.71 6.34 -12.54
N THR A 51 3.12 7.23 -11.74
CA THR A 51 2.60 8.53 -12.20
C THR A 51 3.61 9.67 -12.06
N GLY A 52 4.61 9.53 -11.19
CA GLY A 52 5.62 10.55 -10.90
C GLY A 52 5.10 11.75 -10.09
N ILE A 53 3.92 11.66 -9.49
CA ILE A 53 3.37 12.75 -8.67
C ILE A 53 4.12 12.91 -7.34
N GLN A 54 3.95 14.06 -6.69
CA GLN A 54 4.40 14.22 -5.31
C GLN A 54 3.45 13.52 -4.34
N TRP A 55 3.97 13.06 -3.19
CA TRP A 55 3.21 12.35 -2.16
C TRP A 55 2.01 13.11 -1.61
N GLU A 56 2.07 14.44 -1.56
CA GLU A 56 0.95 15.28 -1.10
C GLU A 56 -0.29 15.18 -2.00
N PHE A 57 -0.10 14.80 -3.27
CA PHE A 57 -1.18 14.61 -4.24
C PHE A 57 -1.65 13.15 -4.34
N LEU A 58 -1.19 12.26 -3.46
CA LEU A 58 -1.67 10.88 -3.45
C LEU A 58 -3.20 10.87 -3.19
N PRO A 59 -4.01 10.20 -4.04
CA PRO A 59 -5.44 10.10 -3.82
C PRO A 59 -5.77 9.44 -2.47
N GLN A 60 -6.75 9.98 -1.74
CA GLN A 60 -7.13 9.49 -0.41
C GLN A 60 -7.64 8.03 -0.43
N GLU A 61 -8.10 7.54 -1.58
CA GLU A 61 -8.53 6.14 -1.71
C GLU A 61 -7.35 5.15 -1.60
N LEU A 62 -6.13 5.63 -1.82
CA LEU A 62 -4.88 4.86 -1.74
C LEU A 62 -4.05 5.17 -0.49
N GLY A 63 -4.50 6.11 0.36
CA GLY A 63 -3.77 6.61 1.52
C GLY A 63 -4.65 7.24 2.59
#